data_AF-A0A3P7IT28-F1
#
_entry.id   AF-A0A3P7IT28-F1
#
_cell.length_a   1.000
_cell.length_b   1.000
_cell.length_c   1.000
_cell.angle_alpha   90.00
_cell.angle_beta   90.00
_cell.angle_gamma   90.00
#
_symmetry.space_group_name_H-M   'P 1'
#
loop_
_entity.id
_entity.type
_entity.pdbx_description
1 polymer ?
#
loop_
_entity_poly.entity_id
_entity_poly.type
_entity_poly.pdbx_seq_one_letter_code
_entity_poly.pdbx_strand_id
1 'polypeptide(L)'
;MKGTEHPVVDRINKRIDMMTNLNQETAEELQAQNYGIGGHYEPHFDFARRGEKDPYRIGMGNRIATVLIYMSDVESGGATVFSQLGTAVFPSKYDALFWYNLRRDGEGDLRTRHAACPVLTGIKWVSNKWIHERGQEFRRPCGLTPNAMERYVGDLTP
;
A
#
# COMPACT_ATOMS: atom_id res chain seq x y z
N MET A 1 -14.87 -1.02 -2.25
CA MET A 1 -15.70 0.15 -1.83
C MET A 1 -15.22 1.41 -2.52
N LYS A 2 -16.08 2.02 -3.34
CA LYS A 2 -15.82 3.27 -4.07
C LYS A 2 -16.10 4.50 -3.21
N GLY A 3 -15.42 5.61 -3.49
CA GLY A 3 -15.65 6.89 -2.81
C GLY A 3 -17.09 7.41 -2.96
N THR A 4 -17.70 7.17 -4.13
CA THR A 4 -19.07 7.61 -4.44
C THR A 4 -20.15 6.82 -3.72
N GLU A 5 -19.81 5.67 -3.12
CA GLU A 5 -20.79 4.79 -2.47
C GLU A 5 -21.17 5.28 -1.07
N HIS A 6 -20.25 5.93 -0.34
CA HIS A 6 -20.52 6.37 1.02
C HIS A 6 -19.61 7.54 1.47
N PRO A 7 -20.14 8.56 2.19
CA PRO A 7 -19.36 9.73 2.61
C PRO A 7 -18.16 9.40 3.52
N VAL A 8 -18.19 8.29 4.24
CA VAL A 8 -17.03 7.83 5.03
C VAL A 8 -15.89 7.35 4.12
N VAL A 9 -16.21 6.66 3.02
CA VAL A 9 -15.19 6.18 2.07
C VAL A 9 -14.56 7.35 1.34
N ASP A 10 -15.36 8.32 0.91
CA ASP A 10 -14.86 9.59 0.35
C ASP A 10 -13.91 10.32 1.32
N ARG A 11 -14.31 10.43 2.60
CA ARG A 11 -13.47 11.05 3.64
C ARG A 11 -12.15 10.30 3.84
N ILE A 12 -12.15 8.96 3.80
CA ILE A 12 -10.94 8.16 3.89
C ILE A 12 -10.04 8.41 2.67
N ASN A 13 -10.58 8.38 1.45
CA ASN A 13 -9.79 8.67 0.25
C ASN A 13 -9.17 10.07 0.30
N LYS A 14 -9.91 11.10 0.74
CA LYS A 14 -9.37 12.47 0.93
C LYS A 14 -8.25 12.51 1.96
N ARG A 15 -8.34 11.76 3.05
CA ARG A 15 -7.25 11.67 4.05
C ARG A 15 -6.01 10.98 3.48
N ILE A 16 -6.21 9.93 2.68
CA ILE A 16 -5.11 9.22 2.00
C ILE A 16 -4.42 10.16 1.00
N ASP A 17 -5.19 10.92 0.22
CA ASP A 17 -4.64 11.96 -0.67
C ASP A 17 -3.75 12.93 0.10
N MET A 18 -4.28 13.54 1.17
CA MET A 18 -3.55 14.52 1.97
C MET A 18 -2.30 13.95 2.67
N MET A 19 -2.36 12.72 3.19
CA MET A 19 -1.24 12.15 3.95
C MET A 19 -0.12 11.62 3.05
N THR A 20 -0.44 11.23 1.80
CA THR A 20 0.53 10.62 0.87
C THR A 20 1.00 11.58 -0.23
N ASN A 21 0.26 12.67 -0.43
CA ASN A 21 0.37 13.55 -1.60
C ASN A 21 0.16 12.80 -2.94
N LEU A 22 -0.54 11.68 -2.95
CA LEU A 22 -0.85 10.93 -4.17
C LEU A 22 -2.32 11.09 -4.54
N ASN A 23 -2.59 11.37 -5.81
CA ASN A 23 -3.94 11.45 -6.35
C ASN A 23 -4.66 10.10 -6.21
N GLN A 24 -5.96 10.12 -5.91
CA GLN A 24 -6.79 8.94 -5.69
C GLN A 24 -7.68 8.58 -6.89
N GLU A 25 -7.67 9.37 -7.97
CA GLU A 25 -8.54 9.17 -9.15
C GLU A 25 -8.39 7.81 -9.82
N THR A 26 -7.15 7.34 -9.94
CA THR A 26 -6.82 6.03 -10.54
C THR A 26 -6.63 4.95 -9.49
N ALA A 27 -6.70 5.28 -8.20
CA ALA A 27 -6.48 4.32 -7.13
C ALA A 27 -7.61 3.28 -7.06
N GLU A 28 -7.26 2.05 -6.71
CA GLU A 28 -8.24 0.98 -6.55
C GLU A 28 -9.21 1.28 -5.42
N GLU A 29 -10.33 0.57 -5.42
CA GLU A 29 -11.29 0.65 -4.33
C GLU A 29 -10.69 0.18 -3.00
N LEU A 30 -11.24 0.67 -1.87
CA LEU A 30 -10.87 0.11 -0.57
C LEU A 30 -11.26 -1.37 -0.50
N GLN A 31 -10.29 -2.22 -0.17
CA GLN A 31 -10.49 -3.65 0.00
C GLN A 31 -10.42 -4.02 1.48
N ALA A 32 -11.56 -4.37 2.07
CA ALA A 32 -11.61 -4.91 3.42
C ALA A 32 -11.26 -6.40 3.42
N GLN A 33 -10.39 -6.81 4.35
CA GLN A 33 -9.98 -8.20 4.54
C GLN A 33 -10.11 -8.59 6.01
N ASN A 34 -10.41 -9.86 6.23
CA ASN A 34 -10.54 -10.46 7.55
C ASN A 34 -9.66 -11.70 7.66
N TYR A 35 -8.90 -11.79 8.75
CA TYR A 35 -8.12 -12.97 9.11
C TYR A 35 -8.52 -13.41 10.53
N GLY A 36 -9.10 -14.60 10.63
CA GLY A 36 -9.29 -15.30 11.90
C GLY A 36 -8.02 -16.00 12.36
N ILE A 37 -8.12 -16.81 13.42
CA ILE A 37 -6.99 -17.61 13.96
C ILE A 37 -6.37 -18.47 12.85
N GLY A 38 -5.04 -18.42 12.75
CA GLY A 38 -4.25 -19.09 11.72
C GLY A 38 -4.28 -18.41 10.35
N GLY A 39 -5.20 -17.46 10.12
CA GLY A 39 -5.28 -16.68 8.90
C GLY A 39 -4.01 -15.86 8.69
N HIS A 40 -3.42 -15.99 7.51
CA HIS A 40 -2.17 -15.35 7.11
C HIS A 40 -2.20 -15.03 5.62
N TYR A 41 -1.15 -14.34 5.15
CA TYR A 41 -0.96 -14.10 3.73
C TYR A 41 0.53 -14.21 3.39
N GLU A 42 0.82 -14.97 2.34
CA GLU A 42 2.19 -15.32 1.97
C GLU A 42 3.02 -14.09 1.55
N PRO A 43 4.37 -14.16 1.66
CA PRO A 43 5.24 -13.07 1.26
C PRO A 43 5.15 -12.75 -0.25
N HIS A 44 4.76 -11.52 -0.56
CA HIS A 44 4.46 -11.06 -1.91
C HIS A 44 4.90 -9.61 -2.13
N PHE A 45 4.69 -9.13 -3.36
CA PHE A 45 4.78 -7.71 -3.73
C PHE A 45 3.41 -7.23 -4.15
N ASP A 46 3.13 -5.96 -3.92
CA ASP A 46 1.91 -5.33 -4.42
C ASP A 46 2.05 -4.83 -5.86
N PHE A 47 3.26 -4.78 -6.42
CA PHE A 47 3.49 -4.38 -7.81
C PHE A 47 3.70 -5.60 -8.72
N ALA A 48 3.35 -5.46 -10.00
CA ALA A 48 3.69 -6.45 -11.03
C ALA A 48 5.19 -6.38 -11.36
N ARG A 49 5.87 -7.53 -11.45
CA ARG A 49 7.30 -7.56 -11.77
C ARG A 49 7.53 -7.52 -13.28
N ARG A 50 8.71 -7.02 -13.67
CA ARG A 50 9.14 -7.00 -15.07
C ARG A 50 9.18 -8.42 -15.66
N GLY A 51 8.45 -8.65 -16.74
CA GLY A 51 8.34 -9.95 -17.40
C GLY A 51 7.17 -10.81 -16.94
N GLU A 52 6.48 -10.43 -15.85
CA GLU A 52 5.15 -10.96 -15.56
C GLU A 52 4.14 -10.36 -16.53
N LYS A 53 3.01 -11.05 -16.73
CA LYS A 53 1.88 -10.50 -17.48
C LYS A 53 1.31 -9.36 -16.65
N ASP A 54 1.86 -8.16 -16.84
CA ASP A 54 1.46 -6.96 -16.13
C ASP A 54 -0.03 -6.70 -16.41
N PRO A 55 -0.92 -6.97 -15.43
CA PRO A 55 -2.35 -6.79 -15.64
C PRO A 55 -2.71 -5.30 -15.74
N TYR A 56 -1.78 -4.41 -15.37
CA TYR A 56 -1.98 -2.97 -15.27
C TYR A 56 -1.44 -2.19 -16.47
N ARG A 57 -0.66 -2.86 -17.34
CA ARG A 57 -0.02 -2.26 -18.51
C ARG A 57 -0.99 -1.65 -19.52
N ILE A 58 -2.23 -2.12 -19.54
CA ILE A 58 -3.33 -1.57 -20.33
C ILE A 58 -4.29 -0.89 -19.37
N GLY A 59 -4.06 0.39 -19.05
CA GLY A 59 -4.97 1.17 -18.23
C GLY A 59 -4.29 2.15 -17.28
N MET A 60 -4.19 1.77 -16.00
CA MET A 60 -3.82 2.65 -14.89
C MET A 60 -2.32 2.58 -14.53
N GLY A 61 -1.56 1.68 -15.14
CA GLY A 61 -0.15 1.46 -14.79
C GLY A 61 0.00 0.71 -13.46
N ASN A 62 1.22 0.39 -13.07
CA ASN A 62 1.51 -0.45 -11.91
C ASN A 62 1.15 0.27 -10.58
N ARG A 63 1.03 -0.50 -9.49
CA ARG A 63 0.72 0.03 -8.16
C ARG A 63 1.94 0.74 -7.59
N ILE A 64 1.90 2.06 -7.51
CA ILE A 64 3.01 2.91 -7.06
C ILE A 64 3.18 2.88 -5.54
N ALA A 65 2.10 2.70 -4.79
CA ALA A 65 2.10 2.71 -3.33
C ALA A 65 0.91 1.95 -2.74
N THR A 66 1.06 1.58 -1.46
CA THR A 66 0.02 0.92 -0.66
C THR A 66 -0.21 1.67 0.63
N VAL A 67 -1.49 1.83 1.01
CA VAL A 67 -1.90 2.16 2.38
C VAL A 67 -2.67 0.98 2.95
N LEU A 68 -2.22 0.49 4.10
CA LEU A 68 -2.85 -0.56 4.89
C LEU A 68 -3.40 0.04 6.17
N ILE A 69 -4.72 0.01 6.37
CA ILE A 69 -5.38 0.53 7.56
C ILE A 69 -5.75 -0.64 8.48
N TYR A 70 -5.31 -0.60 9.74
CA TYR A 70 -5.73 -1.57 10.74
C TYR A 70 -7.08 -1.18 11.34
N MET A 71 -8.09 -2.04 11.18
CA MET A 71 -9.47 -1.78 11.63
C MET A 71 -9.82 -2.50 12.95
N SER A 72 -8.95 -3.39 13.42
CA SER A 72 -9.07 -4.03 14.73
C SER A 72 -7.72 -4.13 15.42
N ASP A 73 -7.76 -4.16 16.75
CA ASP A 73 -6.64 -4.62 17.57
C ASP A 73 -6.56 -6.15 17.48
N VAL A 74 -5.34 -6.67 17.50
CA VAL A 74 -5.08 -8.12 17.47
C VAL A 74 -4.32 -8.48 18.73
N GLU A 75 -4.86 -9.42 19.50
CA GLU A 75 -4.30 -9.80 20.80
C GLU A 75 -2.91 -10.44 20.67
N SER A 76 -2.73 -11.29 19.65
CA SER A 76 -1.42 -11.90 19.35
C SER A 76 -1.30 -12.36 17.90
N GLY A 77 -0.08 -12.27 17.35
CA GLY A 77 0.20 -12.55 15.95
C GLY A 77 -0.25 -11.43 15.01
N GLY A 78 -0.58 -11.77 13.77
CA GLY A 78 -1.20 -10.83 12.81
C GLY A 78 -0.30 -9.69 12.30
N ALA A 79 0.98 -9.66 12.66
CA ALA A 79 1.92 -8.63 12.22
C ALA A 79 2.01 -8.54 10.69
N THR A 80 2.19 -7.34 10.17
CA THR A 80 2.64 -7.12 8.78
C THR A 80 4.16 -7.06 8.79
N VAL A 81 4.81 -7.97 8.08
CA VAL A 81 6.28 -8.12 8.11
C VAL A 81 6.88 -7.80 6.76
N PHE A 82 7.99 -7.06 6.76
CA PHE A 82 8.80 -6.76 5.57
C PHE A 82 10.08 -7.59 5.62
N SER A 83 10.06 -8.73 4.93
CA SER A 83 11.11 -9.75 5.01
C SER A 83 12.51 -9.23 4.66
N GLN A 84 12.61 -8.33 3.68
CA GLN A 84 13.88 -7.75 3.24
C GLN A 84 14.37 -6.63 4.16
N LEU A 85 13.47 -5.95 4.87
CA LEU A 85 13.82 -4.90 5.83
C LEU A 85 14.08 -5.45 7.24
N GLY A 86 13.62 -6.67 7.52
CA GLY A 86 13.70 -7.25 8.87
C GLY A 86 12.75 -6.58 9.87
N THR A 87 11.69 -5.93 9.39
CA THR A 87 10.76 -5.14 10.22
C THR A 87 9.40 -5.81 10.35
N ALA A 88 8.80 -5.73 11.54
CA ALA A 88 7.44 -6.15 11.82
C ALA A 88 6.62 -4.99 12.36
N VAL A 89 5.40 -4.83 11.85
CA VAL A 89 4.43 -3.84 12.33
C VAL A 89 3.23 -4.60 12.89
N PHE A 90 3.00 -4.49 14.19
CA PHE A 90 1.87 -5.12 14.84
C PHE A 90 0.59 -4.31 14.61
N PRO A 91 -0.58 -4.97 14.40
CA PRO A 91 -1.85 -4.28 14.24
C PRO A 91 -2.20 -3.48 15.49
N SER A 92 -2.48 -2.20 15.28
CA SER A 92 -2.98 -1.28 16.30
C SER A 92 -4.14 -0.52 15.67
N LYS A 93 -5.32 -0.62 16.27
CA LYS A 93 -6.55 -0.15 15.63
C LYS A 93 -6.46 1.34 15.33
N TYR A 94 -6.90 1.70 14.12
CA TYR A 94 -6.86 3.04 13.52
C TYR A 94 -5.51 3.50 12.99
N ASP A 95 -4.42 2.76 13.24
CA ASP A 95 -3.16 3.06 12.59
C ASP A 95 -3.20 2.72 11.10
N ALA A 96 -2.43 3.48 10.33
CA ALA A 96 -2.22 3.26 8.91
C ALA A 96 -0.72 3.06 8.64
N LEU A 97 -0.42 2.01 7.89
CA LEU A 97 0.90 1.73 7.39
C LEU A 97 0.95 2.12 5.90
N PHE A 98 1.98 2.86 5.50
CA PHE A 98 2.16 3.34 4.14
C PHE A 98 3.55 3.03 3.62
N TRP A 99 3.64 2.61 2.37
CA TRP A 99 4.92 2.45 1.66
C TRP A 99 4.75 2.64 0.16
N TYR A 100 5.84 3.04 -0.50
CA TYR A 100 5.95 3.05 -1.96
C TYR A 100 6.39 1.67 -2.46
N ASN A 101 5.64 1.12 -3.41
CA ASN A 101 5.93 -0.16 -4.06
C ASN A 101 6.96 -0.01 -5.18
N LEU A 102 6.97 1.15 -5.84
CA LEU A 102 7.88 1.47 -6.94
C LEU A 102 8.87 2.54 -6.52
N ARG A 103 10.10 2.42 -6.98
CA ARG A 103 11.13 3.46 -6.92
C ARG A 103 10.77 4.62 -7.86
N ARG A 104 11.56 5.69 -7.83
CA ARG A 104 11.35 6.87 -8.68
C ARG A 104 11.70 6.65 -10.15
N ASP A 105 12.42 5.57 -10.47
CA ASP A 105 12.66 5.10 -11.83
C ASP A 105 11.54 4.19 -12.36
N GLY A 106 10.51 3.93 -11.55
CA GLY A 106 9.38 3.05 -11.87
C GLY A 106 9.66 1.55 -11.65
N GLU A 107 10.88 1.18 -11.29
CA GLU A 107 11.20 -0.22 -10.98
C GLU A 107 10.66 -0.60 -9.59
N GLY A 108 10.28 -1.86 -9.45
CA GLY A 108 9.75 -2.38 -8.19
C GLY A 108 10.76 -2.37 -7.05
N ASP A 109 10.37 -1.86 -5.89
CA ASP A 109 11.22 -1.84 -4.71
C ASP A 109 11.19 -3.19 -3.98
N LEU A 110 12.23 -4.00 -4.18
CA LEU A 110 12.33 -5.33 -3.57
C LEU A 110 12.28 -5.32 -2.04
N ARG A 111 12.60 -4.20 -1.38
CA ARG A 111 12.54 -4.06 0.08
C ARG A 111 11.12 -4.18 0.62
N THR A 112 10.12 -3.92 -0.23
CA THR A 112 8.70 -3.95 0.10
C THR A 112 8.10 -5.36 0.15
N ARG A 113 8.91 -6.41 -0.04
CA ARG A 113 8.41 -7.79 0.02
C ARG A 113 7.83 -8.07 1.40
N HIS A 114 6.51 -8.20 1.48
CA HIS A 114 5.79 -8.22 2.74
C HIS A 114 4.79 -9.36 2.83
N ALA A 115 4.41 -9.70 4.06
CA ALA A 115 3.48 -10.77 4.39
C ALA A 115 2.60 -10.37 5.58
N ALA A 116 1.50 -11.09 5.76
CA ALA A 116 0.72 -11.04 7.00
C ALA A 116 1.02 -12.31 7.82
N CYS A 117 1.60 -12.15 9.00
CA CYS A 117 1.81 -13.26 9.93
C CYS A 117 0.47 -13.87 10.38
N PRO A 118 0.46 -15.17 10.74
CA PRO A 118 -0.72 -15.80 11.30
C PRO A 118 -1.26 -15.05 12.51
N VAL A 119 -2.57 -14.85 12.56
CA VAL A 119 -3.25 -14.42 13.80
C VAL A 119 -3.24 -15.58 14.77
N LEU A 120 -2.70 -15.37 15.98
CA LEU A 120 -2.64 -16.42 17.00
C LEU A 120 -3.85 -16.36 17.92
N THR A 121 -4.26 -15.15 18.30
CA THR A 121 -5.46 -14.90 19.11
C THR A 121 -6.15 -13.60 18.67
N GLY A 122 -7.47 -13.57 18.72
CA GLY A 122 -8.29 -12.46 18.24
C GLY A 122 -8.62 -12.54 16.75
N ILE A 123 -8.89 -11.39 16.14
CA ILE A 123 -9.30 -11.27 14.73
C ILE A 123 -8.69 -10.02 14.10
N LYS A 124 -8.08 -10.17 12.92
CA LYS A 124 -7.47 -9.06 12.18
C LYS A 124 -8.40 -8.58 11.08
N TRP A 125 -8.87 -7.36 11.19
CA TRP A 125 -9.53 -6.62 10.11
C TRP A 125 -8.57 -5.56 9.57
N VAL A 126 -8.38 -5.54 8.26
CA VAL A 126 -7.59 -4.52 7.58
C VAL A 126 -8.31 -4.01 6.34
N SER A 127 -7.95 -2.80 5.91
CA SER A 127 -8.40 -2.25 4.64
C SER A 127 -7.20 -1.79 3.82
N ASN A 128 -7.09 -2.27 2.59
CA ASN A 128 -6.02 -1.87 1.66
C ASN A 128 -6.53 -0.79 0.72
N LYS A 129 -5.66 0.17 0.43
CA LYS A 129 -5.78 1.11 -0.68
C LYS A 129 -4.53 0.99 -1.54
N TRP A 130 -4.70 0.54 -2.77
CA TRP A 130 -3.64 0.53 -3.76
C TRP A 130 -3.76 1.75 -4.67
N ILE A 131 -2.65 2.46 -4.84
CA ILE A 131 -2.56 3.68 -5.64
C ILE A 131 -1.75 3.35 -6.89
N HIS A 132 -2.26 3.73 -8.05
CA HIS A 132 -1.61 3.49 -9.34
C HIS A 132 -0.70 4.66 -9.74
N GLU A 133 0.29 4.38 -10.60
CA GLU A 133 1.24 5.38 -11.08
C GLU A 133 0.64 6.43 -12.01
N ARG A 134 -0.39 6.07 -12.79
CA ARG A 134 -1.06 7.02 -13.70
C ARG A 134 -1.80 8.08 -12.90
N GLY A 135 -1.65 9.35 -13.31
CA GLY A 135 -2.21 10.49 -12.60
C GLY A 135 -1.32 11.04 -11.48
N GLN A 136 -0.11 10.48 -11.31
CA GLN A 136 0.89 10.96 -10.34
C GLN A 136 2.04 11.72 -11.00
N GLU A 137 2.03 11.91 -12.32
CA GLU A 137 3.16 12.43 -13.11
C GLU A 137 3.68 13.77 -12.58
N PHE A 138 2.77 14.60 -12.04
CA PHE A 138 3.08 15.92 -11.48
C PHE A 138 3.19 15.94 -9.95
N ARG A 139 2.66 14.94 -9.25
CA ARG A 139 2.70 14.86 -7.78
C ARG A 139 3.88 14.06 -7.25
N ARG A 140 4.40 13.12 -8.06
CA ARG A 140 5.56 12.29 -7.78
C ARG A 140 6.38 12.13 -9.07
N PRO A 141 7.16 13.16 -9.45
CA PRO A 141 7.98 13.11 -10.65
C PRO A 141 9.05 12.02 -10.56
N CYS A 142 9.46 11.49 -11.72
CA CYS A 142 10.56 10.54 -11.79
C CYS A 142 11.88 11.19 -11.33
N GLY A 143 12.79 10.35 -10.85
CA GLY A 143 14.07 10.83 -10.35
C GLY A 143 15.01 11.24 -11.48
N LEU A 144 15.80 12.28 -11.26
CA LEU A 144 16.85 12.72 -12.21
C LEU A 144 18.04 11.73 -12.30
N THR A 145 18.10 10.76 -11.39
CA THR A 145 19.12 9.70 -11.41
C THR A 145 18.47 8.33 -11.23
N PRO A 146 19.08 7.25 -11.74
CA PRO A 146 18.52 5.90 -11.61
C PRO A 146 18.31 5.46 -10.16
N ASN A 147 19.11 5.97 -9.22
CA ASN A 147 19.04 5.59 -7.80
C ASN A 147 18.35 6.64 -6.92
N ALA A 148 17.56 7.53 -7.52
CA ALA A 148 16.75 8.45 -6.76
C ALA A 148 15.72 7.68 -5.92
N MET A 149 15.68 7.98 -4.63
CA MET A 149 14.76 7.40 -3.66
C MET A 149 13.92 8.50 -3.02
N GLU A 150 12.79 8.13 -2.45
CA GLU A 150 12.02 9.04 -1.60
C GLU A 150 12.80 9.42 -0.35
N ARG A 151 12.82 10.72 -0.03
CA ARG A 151 13.39 11.21 1.23
C ARG A 151 12.36 11.27 2.35
N TYR A 152 11.13 11.61 2.00
CA TYR A 152 9.99 11.71 2.91
C TYR A 152 8.70 11.30 2.19
N VAL A 153 7.64 11.06 2.97
CA VAL A 153 6.31 10.77 2.40
C VAL A 153 5.81 12.01 1.66
N GLY A 154 5.35 11.82 0.42
CA GLY A 154 4.82 12.90 -0.41
C GLY A 154 5.89 13.88 -0.89
N ASP A 155 7.12 13.41 -1.10
CA ASP A 155 8.26 14.24 -1.48
C ASP A 155 8.00 15.13 -2.70
N LEU A 156 7.80 16.43 -2.40
CA LEU A 156 7.51 17.51 -3.33
C LEU A 156 8.75 18.07 -4.03
N THR A 157 9.95 17.60 -3.68
CA THR A 157 11.15 18.10 -4.35
C THR A 157 11.26 17.50 -5.76
N PRO A 158 11.45 18.35 -6.79
CA PRO A 158 11.62 17.90 -8.17
C PRO A 158 12.93 17.14 -8.37
#